data_AF-A0A5S5C0J1-F1
#
_entry.id   AF-A0A5S5C0J1-F1
#
_cell.length_a   1.000
_cell.length_b   1.000
_cell.length_c   1.000
_cell.angle_alpha   90.00
_cell.angle_beta   90.00
_cell.angle_gamma   90.00
#
_symmetry.space_group_name_H-M   'P 1'
#
loop_
_entity.id
_entity.type
_entity.pdbx_description
1 polymer ?
#
loop_
_entity_poly.entity_id
_entity_poly.type
_entity_poly.pdbx_seq_one_letter_code
_entity_poly.pdbx_strand_id
1 'polypeptide(L)'
;MARSSKARRLLAVPLLIVLTACTANQAEPVERNNPAATSTTVTETANLGTEPPTQHDEDNASNLEFDRQLQPFLQAVRAQDGKKLTDILVDMNPDYYRDYLKIDSTFMNQFLKMLSAEIDPGAIQAELHEPGERQATYRITGTKNGGDPVEIEDRLYVSLSQGAEQPSLDWSYIRYLPYAEDLATEYIRLIQAGNADQLARFSVVDDIALTTANAKKLISIYAIYFDNLKQAELIYMGGFQFEVRDGSDNRHTFRIVYGDGLMGIEDSFAPAMTTL
;
A
#
# COMPACT_ATOMS: atom_id res chain seq x y z
N MET A 1 60.25 -5.73 -29.14
CA MET A 1 60.14 -6.89 -30.08
C MET A 1 59.52 -8.02 -29.25
N ALA A 2 58.41 -8.69 -29.57
CA ALA A 2 57.69 -8.93 -30.80
C ALA A 2 56.15 -8.96 -30.54
N ARG A 3 55.40 -8.79 -31.63
CA ARG A 3 53.92 -8.77 -31.75
C ARG A 3 53.34 -10.19 -31.76
N SER A 4 52.08 -10.35 -31.33
CA SER A 4 51.02 -11.14 -32.00
C SER A 4 49.72 -11.06 -31.17
N SER A 5 48.60 -10.43 -31.56
CA SER A 5 47.70 -10.55 -32.73
C SER A 5 46.65 -11.68 -32.66
N LYS A 6 45.40 -11.26 -32.39
CA LYS A 6 44.10 -11.80 -32.87
C LYS A 6 43.67 -13.18 -32.27
N ALA A 7 42.39 -13.49 -32.03
CA ALA A 7 41.18 -13.10 -32.74
C ALA A 7 39.91 -13.16 -31.86
N ARG A 8 38.95 -12.29 -32.22
CA ARG A 8 37.54 -12.34 -31.85
C ARG A 8 36.87 -13.61 -32.40
N ARG A 9 35.96 -14.21 -31.64
CA ARG A 9 34.75 -14.85 -32.20
C ARG A 9 33.53 -14.40 -31.41
N LEU A 10 32.76 -13.53 -32.07
CA LEU A 10 31.36 -13.29 -31.80
C LEU A 10 30.60 -14.61 -32.02
N LEU A 11 29.80 -15.01 -31.04
CA LEU A 11 28.63 -15.85 -31.27
C LEU A 11 27.42 -15.00 -30.92
N ALA A 12 26.76 -14.55 -31.99
CA ALA A 12 25.45 -13.96 -31.94
C ALA A 12 24.44 -15.03 -31.50
N VAL A 13 23.66 -14.72 -30.48
CA VAL A 13 22.41 -15.45 -30.19
C VAL A 13 21.28 -14.47 -30.51
N PRO A 14 20.31 -14.87 -31.34
CA PRO A 14 19.26 -13.97 -31.81
C PRO A 14 18.35 -13.54 -30.65
N LEU A 15 18.23 -12.23 -30.54
CA LEU A 15 17.23 -11.50 -29.79
C LEU A 15 15.86 -11.80 -30.40
N LEU A 16 15.01 -12.57 -29.71
CA LEU A 16 13.60 -12.69 -30.07
C LEU A 16 12.81 -11.66 -29.25
N ILE A 17 12.65 -10.47 -29.83
CA ILE A 17 11.65 -9.49 -29.39
C ILE A 17 10.33 -9.91 -30.05
N VAL A 18 9.33 -10.26 -29.25
CA VAL A 18 7.93 -10.22 -29.69
C VAL A 18 7.26 -9.11 -28.90
N LEU A 19 7.10 -7.97 -29.56
CA LEU A 19 6.33 -6.83 -29.11
C LEU A 19 4.89 -6.96 -29.64
N THR A 20 3.95 -6.80 -28.70
CA THR A 20 2.63 -6.14 -28.82
C THR A 20 1.65 -6.60 -29.91
N ALA A 21 0.43 -6.91 -29.48
CA ALA A 21 -0.74 -6.14 -29.89
C ALA A 21 -1.93 -6.36 -28.95
N CYS A 22 -2.51 -5.25 -28.52
CA CYS A 22 -3.87 -5.14 -28.02
C CYS A 22 -4.87 -5.60 -29.08
N THR A 23 -5.99 -6.19 -28.64
CA THR A 23 -7.26 -6.07 -29.36
C THR A 23 -8.41 -6.12 -28.36
N ALA A 24 -9.06 -4.97 -28.21
CA ALA A 24 -10.42 -4.85 -27.69
C ALA A 24 -11.41 -4.94 -28.86
N ASN A 25 -12.57 -5.54 -28.57
CA ASN A 25 -13.88 -5.43 -29.20
C ASN A 25 -14.02 -5.64 -30.72
N GLN A 26 -14.82 -6.66 -31.07
CA GLN A 26 -15.98 -6.49 -31.96
C GLN A 26 -17.09 -7.49 -31.58
N ALA A 27 -18.25 -6.96 -31.22
CA ALA A 27 -19.54 -7.60 -31.50
C ALA A 27 -20.41 -6.53 -32.18
N GLU A 28 -20.83 -6.85 -33.40
CA GLU A 28 -21.61 -6.02 -34.32
C GLU A 28 -23.08 -6.54 -34.36
N PRO A 29 -24.04 -5.94 -35.11
CA PRO A 29 -25.23 -5.34 -34.51
C PRO A 29 -26.59 -5.85 -35.06
N VAL A 30 -27.68 -5.20 -34.59
CA VAL A 30 -29.02 -5.03 -35.21
C VAL A 30 -30.02 -6.21 -35.14
N GLU A 31 -31.15 -6.02 -34.45
CA GLU A 31 -32.46 -5.95 -35.13
C GLU A 31 -33.58 -5.31 -34.28
N ARG A 32 -34.34 -4.45 -34.96
CA ARG A 32 -35.58 -3.81 -34.49
C ARG A 32 -36.70 -4.84 -34.43
N ASN A 33 -37.65 -4.67 -33.50
CA ASN A 33 -39.09 -4.75 -33.80
C ASN A 33 -39.92 -4.15 -32.64
N ASN A 34 -40.49 -2.96 -32.91
CA ASN A 34 -41.78 -2.49 -32.37
C ASN A 34 -42.87 -2.99 -33.36
N PRO A 35 -44.21 -2.85 -33.15
CA PRO A 35 -44.92 -2.07 -32.13
C PRO A 35 -46.18 -2.77 -31.54
N ALA A 36 -46.82 -2.17 -30.52
CA ALA A 36 -48.29 -2.04 -30.45
C ALA A 36 -48.70 -1.16 -29.26
N ALA A 37 -49.72 -0.34 -29.48
CA ALA A 37 -50.16 0.75 -28.62
C ALA A 37 -51.47 0.43 -27.86
N THR A 38 -51.63 1.10 -26.72
CA THR A 38 -52.87 1.62 -26.09
C THR A 38 -54.00 0.67 -25.67
N SER A 39 -54.33 0.65 -24.37
CA SER A 39 -55.58 1.22 -23.81
C SER A 39 -56.04 0.61 -22.48
N THR A 40 -56.52 1.51 -21.61
CA THR A 40 -57.62 1.40 -20.63
C THR A 40 -57.33 1.19 -19.13
N THR A 41 -58.02 2.07 -18.41
CA THR A 41 -58.17 2.48 -17.02
C THR A 41 -58.92 1.48 -16.09
N VAL A 42 -58.75 1.70 -14.78
CA VAL A 42 -59.69 1.58 -13.62
C VAL A 42 -59.34 0.54 -12.53
N THR A 43 -58.86 1.07 -11.40
CA THR A 43 -59.28 0.92 -9.98
C THR A 43 -59.82 -0.43 -9.46
N GLU A 44 -59.22 -1.01 -8.41
CA GLU A 44 -59.86 -1.24 -7.08
C GLU A 44 -58.94 -1.94 -6.03
N THR A 45 -58.91 -1.34 -4.83
CA THR A 45 -58.81 -1.90 -3.45
C THR A 45 -57.79 -2.96 -3.01
N ALA A 46 -56.99 -2.50 -2.03
CA ALA A 46 -56.69 -3.12 -0.72
C ALA A 46 -55.92 -4.44 -0.65
N ASN A 47 -54.69 -4.37 -0.13
CA ASN A 47 -54.28 -5.29 0.93
C ASN A 47 -53.16 -4.69 1.81
N LEU A 48 -53.41 -4.62 3.12
CA LEU A 48 -52.38 -4.46 4.15
C LEU A 48 -51.58 -5.76 4.19
N GLY A 49 -50.48 -5.80 3.44
CA GLY A 49 -49.44 -6.81 3.57
C GLY A 49 -48.17 -6.11 3.98
N THR A 50 -47.75 -6.29 5.22
CA THR A 50 -46.41 -5.91 5.69
C THR A 50 -45.41 -6.69 4.82
N GLU A 51 -44.86 -6.04 3.80
CA GLU A 51 -43.75 -6.59 3.05
C GLU A 51 -42.61 -6.83 4.05
N PRO A 52 -42.01 -8.03 4.10
CA PRO A 52 -40.76 -8.22 4.81
C PRO A 52 -39.73 -7.27 4.18
N PRO A 53 -38.85 -6.64 4.98
CA PRO A 53 -37.90 -5.68 4.46
C PRO A 53 -37.11 -6.33 3.31
N THR A 54 -37.19 -5.70 2.13
CA THR A 54 -36.36 -6.03 0.99
C THR A 54 -34.89 -5.94 1.41
N GLN A 55 -34.08 -6.95 1.07
CA GLN A 55 -32.64 -7.04 1.40
C GLN A 55 -31.82 -5.78 1.05
N HIS A 56 -32.36 -4.83 0.28
CA HIS A 56 -31.74 -3.55 -0.02
C HIS A 56 -31.73 -2.51 1.12
N ASP A 57 -32.59 -2.63 2.14
CA ASP A 57 -32.62 -1.66 3.24
C ASP A 57 -31.62 -2.00 4.37
N GLU A 58 -31.29 -3.29 4.54
CA GLU A 58 -30.30 -3.75 5.54
C GLU A 58 -28.85 -3.45 5.11
N ASP A 59 -28.55 -3.55 3.80
CA ASP A 59 -27.26 -3.17 3.23
C ASP A 59 -26.95 -1.67 3.44
N ASN A 60 -27.96 -0.80 3.37
CA ASN A 60 -27.77 0.64 3.63
C ASN A 60 -27.62 0.97 5.12
N ALA A 61 -28.35 0.28 6.00
CA ALA A 61 -28.29 0.51 7.44
C ALA A 61 -26.94 0.09 8.05
N SER A 62 -26.37 -1.03 7.58
CA SER A 62 -25.06 -1.50 8.00
C SER A 62 -23.93 -0.56 7.55
N ASN A 63 -23.97 -0.09 6.30
CA ASN A 63 -23.02 0.90 5.77
C ASN A 63 -23.03 2.22 6.57
N LEU A 64 -24.22 2.71 6.98
CA LEU A 64 -24.33 3.91 7.80
C LEU A 64 -23.65 3.75 9.17
N GLU A 65 -23.71 2.55 9.74
CA GLU A 65 -23.07 2.24 11.03
C GLU A 65 -21.54 2.18 10.88
N PHE A 66 -21.01 1.56 9.82
CA PHE A 66 -19.57 1.58 9.53
C PHE A 66 -19.05 3.01 9.34
N ASP A 67 -19.77 3.85 8.59
CA ASP A 67 -19.42 5.26 8.42
C ASP A 67 -19.37 5.98 9.76
N ARG A 68 -20.36 5.75 10.64
CA ARG A 68 -20.41 6.34 11.98
C ARG A 68 -19.21 5.94 12.84
N GLN A 69 -18.77 4.68 12.77
CA GLN A 69 -17.59 4.18 13.50
C GLN A 69 -16.29 4.75 12.93
N LEU A 70 -16.24 4.99 11.62
CA LEU A 70 -15.06 5.50 10.93
C LEU A 70 -14.86 7.01 11.12
N GLN A 71 -15.93 7.79 11.28
CA GLN A 71 -15.84 9.26 11.39
C GLN A 71 -14.91 9.76 12.52
N PRO A 72 -14.98 9.26 13.78
CA PRO A 72 -14.08 9.69 14.84
C PRO A 72 -12.61 9.46 14.49
N PHE A 73 -12.31 8.33 13.86
CA PHE A 73 -10.97 7.97 13.39
C PHE A 73 -10.49 8.98 12.34
N LEU A 74 -11.26 9.21 11.28
CA LEU A 74 -10.90 10.18 10.23
C LEU A 74 -10.75 11.61 10.79
N GLN A 75 -11.59 12.00 11.74
CA GLN A 75 -11.47 13.29 12.42
C GLN A 75 -10.17 13.42 13.22
N ALA A 76 -9.75 12.37 13.93
CA ALA A 76 -8.49 12.37 14.66
C ALA A 76 -7.29 12.46 13.70
N VAL A 77 -7.34 11.76 12.57
CA VAL A 77 -6.32 11.85 11.51
C VAL A 77 -6.25 13.26 10.92
N ARG A 78 -7.39 13.84 10.51
CA ARG A 78 -7.48 15.21 9.96
C ARG A 78 -7.00 16.26 10.95
N ALA A 79 -7.27 16.08 12.24
CA ALA A 79 -6.84 16.98 13.31
C ALA A 79 -5.37 16.78 13.72
N GLN A 80 -4.69 15.77 13.17
CA GLN A 80 -3.37 15.31 13.60
C GLN A 80 -3.27 15.07 15.11
N ASP A 81 -4.34 14.52 15.71
CA ASP A 81 -4.42 14.25 17.15
C ASP A 81 -4.02 12.80 17.43
N GLY A 82 -2.71 12.58 17.60
CA GLY A 82 -2.18 11.24 17.86
C GLY A 82 -2.68 10.61 19.16
N LYS A 83 -2.96 11.42 20.20
CA LYS A 83 -3.53 10.90 21.45
C LYS A 83 -4.94 10.38 21.23
N LYS A 84 -5.80 11.19 20.61
CA LYS A 84 -7.18 10.79 20.30
C LYS A 84 -7.21 9.57 19.37
N LEU A 85 -6.29 9.50 18.41
CA LEU A 85 -6.16 8.35 17.52
C LEU A 85 -5.77 7.08 18.29
N THR A 86 -4.79 7.17 19.20
CA THR A 86 -4.44 6.07 20.11
C THR A 86 -5.65 5.62 20.94
N ASP A 87 -6.34 6.56 21.58
CA ASP A 87 -7.50 6.26 22.43
C ASP A 87 -8.60 5.52 21.63
N ILE A 88 -8.92 6.00 20.42
CA ILE A 88 -9.92 5.36 19.54
C ILE A 88 -9.54 3.91 19.21
N LEU A 89 -8.31 3.67 18.77
CA LEU A 89 -7.86 2.33 18.38
C LEU A 89 -7.82 1.38 19.58
N VAL A 90 -7.29 1.85 20.71
CA VAL A 90 -7.22 1.07 21.95
C VAL A 90 -8.61 0.77 22.52
N ASP A 91 -9.57 1.69 22.40
CA ASP A 91 -10.95 1.47 22.85
C ASP A 91 -11.72 0.49 21.94
N MET A 92 -11.31 0.36 20.68
CA MET A 92 -11.89 -0.60 19.72
C MET A 92 -11.35 -2.03 19.91
N ASN A 93 -10.05 -2.17 20.19
CA ASN A 93 -9.42 -3.48 20.40
C ASN A 93 -8.20 -3.34 21.34
N PRO A 94 -8.40 -3.34 22.66
CA PRO A 94 -7.32 -3.09 23.62
C PRO A 94 -6.25 -4.18 23.56
N ASP A 95 -6.62 -5.45 23.47
CA ASP A 95 -5.68 -6.57 23.43
C ASP A 95 -4.72 -6.45 22.22
N TYR A 96 -5.25 -6.05 21.06
CA TYR A 96 -4.43 -5.88 19.86
C TYR A 96 -3.57 -4.61 19.91
N TYR A 97 -4.18 -3.45 20.16
CA TYR A 97 -3.47 -2.18 20.05
C TYR A 97 -2.58 -1.87 21.25
N ARG A 98 -3.03 -2.19 22.47
CA ARG A 98 -2.28 -1.91 23.70
C ARG A 98 -1.30 -3.03 24.04
N ASP A 99 -1.71 -4.29 23.94
CA ASP A 99 -0.90 -5.38 24.48
C ASP A 99 0.00 -6.02 23.41
N TYR A 100 -0.53 -6.22 22.19
CA TYR A 100 0.24 -6.78 21.07
C TYR A 100 1.10 -5.72 20.36
N LEU A 101 0.47 -4.69 19.77
CA LEU A 101 1.18 -3.63 19.03
C LEU A 101 1.84 -2.60 19.94
N LYS A 102 1.34 -2.44 21.18
CA LYS A 102 1.84 -1.47 22.17
C LYS A 102 1.89 -0.04 21.63
N ILE A 103 0.87 0.36 20.88
CA ILE A 103 0.79 1.71 20.35
C ILE A 103 0.59 2.71 21.48
N ASP A 104 1.23 3.87 21.35
CA ASP A 104 1.03 5.02 22.22
C ASP A 104 0.88 6.30 21.37
N SER A 105 0.72 7.44 22.03
CA SER A 105 0.61 8.72 21.33
C SER A 105 1.89 9.10 20.58
N THR A 106 3.06 8.63 21.01
CA THR A 106 4.34 8.89 20.33
C THR A 106 4.37 8.18 18.99
N PHE A 107 4.02 6.89 18.99
CA PHE A 107 3.88 6.07 17.79
C PHE A 107 2.84 6.66 16.83
N MET A 108 1.66 7.06 17.33
CA MET A 108 0.62 7.68 16.50
C MET A 108 1.04 9.05 15.95
N ASN A 109 1.78 9.87 16.71
CA ASN A 109 2.29 11.14 16.20
C ASN A 109 3.34 10.93 15.10
N GLN A 110 4.18 9.91 15.21
CA GLN A 110 5.12 9.54 14.15
C GLN A 110 4.36 9.07 12.90
N PHE A 111 3.36 8.20 13.06
CA PHE A 111 2.47 7.79 11.97
C PHE A 111 1.85 9.00 11.26
N LEU A 112 1.23 9.92 12.00
CA LEU A 112 0.57 11.10 11.44
C LEU A 112 1.54 12.05 10.74
N LYS A 113 2.75 12.20 11.28
CA LYS A 113 3.83 12.98 10.64
C LYS A 113 4.21 12.36 9.29
N MET A 114 4.42 11.05 9.24
CA MET A 114 4.80 10.35 8.01
C MET A 114 3.66 10.39 6.98
N LEU A 115 2.42 10.13 7.41
CA LEU A 115 1.22 10.24 6.59
C LEU A 115 1.10 11.64 5.96
N SER A 116 1.37 12.70 6.74
CA SER A 116 1.28 14.08 6.24
C SER A 116 2.32 14.45 5.17
N ALA A 117 3.39 13.65 5.01
CA ALA A 117 4.34 13.83 3.92
C ALA A 117 3.80 13.32 2.57
N GLU A 118 2.79 12.46 2.60
CA GLU A 118 2.19 11.81 1.44
C GLU A 118 0.84 12.43 1.06
N ILE A 119 0.01 12.70 2.04
CA ILE A 119 -1.36 13.18 1.86
C ILE A 119 -1.61 14.37 2.79
N ASP A 120 -2.34 15.38 2.33
CA ASP A 120 -2.84 16.44 3.20
C ASP A 120 -3.86 15.82 4.16
N PRO A 121 -3.59 15.82 5.49
CA PRO A 121 -4.51 15.24 6.46
C PRO A 121 -5.91 15.82 6.37
N GLY A 122 -6.06 17.11 6.01
CA GLY A 122 -7.35 17.78 5.85
C GLY A 122 -8.13 17.31 4.62
N ALA A 123 -7.45 16.74 3.63
CA ALA A 123 -8.05 16.23 2.39
C ALA A 123 -8.39 14.73 2.46
N ILE A 124 -8.03 14.02 3.54
CA ILE A 124 -8.28 12.59 3.69
C ILE A 124 -9.78 12.30 3.69
N GLN A 125 -10.18 11.34 2.86
CA GLN A 125 -11.51 10.78 2.73
C GLN A 125 -11.42 9.25 2.78
N ALA A 126 -12.55 8.63 3.11
CA ALA A 126 -12.71 7.19 3.01
C ALA A 126 -13.92 6.92 2.11
N GLU A 127 -13.69 6.11 1.08
CA GLU A 127 -14.71 5.71 0.12
C GLU A 127 -15.00 4.23 0.33
N LEU A 128 -16.29 3.88 0.46
CA LEU A 128 -16.68 2.49 0.60
C LEU A 128 -16.27 1.72 -0.66
N HIS A 129 -15.39 0.74 -0.48
CA HIS A 129 -14.83 -0.06 -1.57
C HIS A 129 -15.59 -1.38 -1.71
N GLU A 130 -15.76 -2.11 -0.61
CA GLU A 130 -16.49 -3.37 -0.57
C GLU A 130 -17.43 -3.33 0.66
N PRO A 131 -18.77 -3.27 0.46
CA PRO A 131 -19.73 -3.38 1.56
C PRO A 131 -19.80 -4.82 2.08
N GLY A 132 -20.29 -4.98 3.31
CA GLY A 132 -20.61 -6.29 3.84
C GLY A 132 -21.35 -6.20 5.17
N GLU A 133 -22.14 -7.23 5.49
CA GLU A 133 -23.01 -7.23 6.67
C GLU A 133 -22.25 -7.11 8.00
N ARG A 134 -21.02 -7.63 8.04
CA ARG A 134 -20.18 -7.71 9.26
C ARG A 134 -18.83 -7.03 9.12
N GLN A 135 -18.44 -6.70 7.89
CA GLN A 135 -17.18 -6.06 7.58
C GLN A 135 -17.36 -5.23 6.31
N ALA A 136 -16.86 -4.01 6.34
CA ALA A 136 -16.75 -3.13 5.19
C ALA A 136 -15.29 -2.76 4.95
N THR A 137 -14.92 -2.69 3.68
CA THR A 137 -13.60 -2.26 3.25
C THR A 137 -13.72 -0.85 2.67
N TYR A 138 -12.89 0.06 3.15
CA TYR A 138 -12.81 1.43 2.68
C TYR A 138 -11.48 1.66 1.97
N ARG A 139 -11.51 2.43 0.89
CA ARG A 139 -10.33 2.99 0.25
C ARG A 139 -10.06 4.36 0.86
N ILE A 140 -8.82 4.63 1.23
CA ILE A 140 -8.41 5.95 1.73
C ILE A 140 -7.88 6.80 0.57
N THR A 141 -8.51 7.95 0.34
CA THR A 141 -8.16 8.88 -0.74
C THR A 141 -7.86 10.26 -0.18
N GLY A 142 -7.11 11.08 -0.93
CA GLY A 142 -6.98 12.51 -0.65
C GLY A 142 -6.09 13.19 -1.67
N THR A 143 -5.48 14.31 -1.31
CA THR A 143 -4.59 15.08 -2.19
C THR A 143 -3.34 15.51 -1.43
N LYS A 144 -2.21 15.66 -2.11
CA LYS A 144 -0.99 16.24 -1.52
C LYS A 144 -0.96 17.74 -1.79
N ASN A 145 -1.09 18.58 -0.76
CA ASN A 145 -1.02 20.05 -0.86
C ASN A 145 -1.93 20.66 -1.95
N GLY A 146 -3.13 20.12 -2.15
CA GLY A 146 -4.06 20.58 -3.19
C GLY A 146 -3.62 20.25 -4.64
N GLY A 147 -2.62 19.39 -4.81
CA GLY A 147 -2.21 18.83 -6.09
C GLY A 147 -3.07 17.64 -6.52
N ASP A 148 -2.48 16.77 -7.33
CA ASP A 148 -3.18 15.60 -7.88
C ASP A 148 -3.70 14.66 -6.76
N PRO A 149 -4.80 13.93 -7.04
CA PRO A 149 -5.30 12.89 -6.13
C PRO A 149 -4.19 11.89 -5.80
N VAL A 150 -4.04 11.63 -4.50
CA VAL A 150 -3.21 10.56 -3.97
C VAL A 150 -4.17 9.50 -3.42
N GLU A 151 -4.12 8.32 -4.04
CA GLU A 151 -4.70 7.12 -3.45
C GLU A 151 -3.62 6.46 -2.62
N ILE A 152 -3.89 6.26 -1.33
CA ILE A 152 -3.05 5.35 -0.54
C ILE A 152 -3.52 3.97 -0.98
N GLU A 153 -2.64 3.21 -1.64
CA GLU A 153 -2.89 1.84 -2.14
C GLU A 153 -3.13 0.81 -1.01
N ASP A 154 -3.62 1.25 0.15
CA ASP A 154 -3.98 0.38 1.26
C ASP A 154 -5.44 0.56 1.64
N ARG A 155 -6.07 -0.56 1.97
CA ARG A 155 -7.48 -0.65 2.29
C ARG A 155 -7.64 -0.59 3.81
N LEU A 156 -8.59 0.21 4.26
CA LEU A 156 -9.00 0.27 5.65
C LEU A 156 -10.15 -0.71 5.87
N TYR A 157 -9.98 -1.68 6.75
CA TYR A 157 -11.04 -2.61 7.12
C TYR A 157 -11.75 -2.12 8.38
N VAL A 158 -13.08 -2.02 8.30
CA VAL A 158 -13.93 -1.74 9.46
C VAL A 158 -14.82 -2.96 9.66
N SER A 159 -14.76 -3.58 10.84
CA SER A 159 -15.53 -4.77 11.17
C SER A 159 -16.47 -4.50 12.35
N LEU A 160 -17.72 -4.92 12.18
CA LEU A 160 -18.76 -4.96 13.20
C LEU A 160 -18.92 -6.43 13.58
N SER A 161 -18.25 -6.85 14.65
CA SER A 161 -18.30 -8.24 15.06
C SER A 161 -19.68 -8.57 15.66
N GLN A 162 -20.36 -9.60 15.13
CA GLN A 162 -21.48 -10.21 15.86
C GLN A 162 -20.91 -11.07 16.99
N GLY A 163 -20.95 -10.54 18.22
CA GLY A 163 -20.62 -11.29 19.43
C GLY A 163 -19.26 -10.96 20.06
N ALA A 164 -18.43 -10.11 19.43
CA ALA A 164 -17.43 -9.34 20.17
C ALA A 164 -18.07 -8.02 20.60
N GLU A 165 -17.83 -7.57 21.83
CA GLU A 165 -18.52 -6.41 22.40
C GLU A 165 -18.18 -5.08 21.70
N GLN A 166 -17.22 -5.05 20.78
CA GLN A 166 -16.68 -3.82 20.21
C GLN A 166 -16.33 -3.94 18.70
N PRO A 167 -16.55 -2.85 17.93
CA PRO A 167 -16.10 -2.74 16.55
C PRO A 167 -14.57 -2.74 16.47
N SER A 168 -14.00 -3.24 15.39
CA SER A 168 -12.56 -3.18 15.15
C SER A 168 -12.25 -2.47 13.84
N LEU A 169 -11.24 -1.62 13.87
CA LEU A 169 -10.64 -1.00 12.70
C LEU A 169 -9.27 -1.64 12.48
N ASP A 170 -8.96 -2.06 11.26
CA ASP A 170 -7.65 -2.55 10.86
C ASP A 170 -7.15 -1.76 9.65
N TRP A 171 -6.07 -1.02 9.86
CA TRP A 171 -5.30 -0.40 8.79
C TRP A 171 -3.86 -0.88 8.90
N SER A 172 -3.48 -1.83 8.04
CA SER A 172 -2.10 -2.33 8.00
C SER A 172 -1.08 -1.19 7.85
N TYR A 173 -1.42 -0.14 7.10
CA TYR A 173 -0.66 1.10 7.01
C TYR A 173 -0.19 1.68 8.35
N ILE A 174 -1.07 1.75 9.36
CA ILE A 174 -0.74 2.26 10.71
C ILE A 174 0.32 1.40 11.38
N ARG A 175 0.27 0.09 11.17
CA ARG A 175 1.17 -0.87 11.80
C ARG A 175 2.59 -0.73 11.26
N TYR A 176 2.76 -0.52 9.95
CA TYR A 176 4.07 -0.62 9.30
C TYR A 176 4.73 0.73 9.03
N LEU A 177 3.96 1.77 8.71
CA LEU A 177 4.52 3.05 8.27
C LEU A 177 5.53 3.64 9.27
N PRO A 178 5.27 3.66 10.60
CA PRO A 178 6.22 4.21 11.56
C PRO A 178 7.57 3.48 11.61
N TYR A 179 7.63 2.22 11.21
CA TYR A 179 8.87 1.43 11.19
C TYR A 179 9.62 1.52 9.86
N ALA A 180 9.02 2.09 8.81
CA ALA A 180 9.60 2.12 7.47
C ALA A 180 10.92 2.93 7.42
N GLU A 181 10.98 4.05 8.14
CA GLU A 181 12.17 4.90 8.19
C GLU A 181 13.35 4.20 8.88
N ASP A 182 13.11 3.50 9.99
CA ASP A 182 14.14 2.74 10.70
C ASP A 182 14.69 1.60 9.82
N LEU A 183 13.79 0.90 9.12
CA LEU A 183 14.16 -0.18 8.21
C LEU A 183 15.00 0.35 7.03
N ALA A 184 14.57 1.44 6.40
CA ALA A 184 15.30 2.08 5.30
C ALA A 184 16.66 2.64 5.77
N THR A 185 16.72 3.23 6.96
CA THR A 185 17.95 3.77 7.55
C THR A 185 18.97 2.66 7.81
N GLU A 186 18.54 1.56 8.43
CA GLU A 186 19.42 0.43 8.70
C GLU A 186 19.91 -0.23 7.40
N TYR A 187 19.03 -0.39 6.40
CA TYR A 187 19.38 -0.91 5.08
C TYR A 187 20.52 -0.13 4.42
N ILE A 188 20.39 1.20 4.34
CA ILE A 188 21.40 2.07 3.74
C ILE A 188 22.67 2.10 4.60
N ARG A 189 22.55 2.13 5.93
CA ARG A 189 23.71 2.06 6.84
C ARG A 189 24.55 0.81 6.58
N LEU A 190 23.91 -0.35 6.41
CA LEU A 190 24.59 -1.62 6.13
C LEU A 190 25.27 -1.61 4.76
N ILE A 191 24.64 -1.02 3.75
CA ILE A 191 25.22 -0.84 2.41
C ILE A 191 26.45 0.08 2.45
N GLN A 192 26.34 1.24 3.09
CA GLN A 192 27.42 2.23 3.23
C GLN A 192 28.62 1.67 4.02
N ALA A 193 28.36 0.84 5.04
CA ALA A 193 29.39 0.16 5.80
C ALA A 193 30.04 -1.01 5.05
N GLY A 194 29.46 -1.45 3.92
CA GLY A 194 29.89 -2.63 3.18
C GLY A 194 29.68 -3.94 3.95
N ASN A 195 28.75 -3.99 4.90
CA ASN A 195 28.54 -5.13 5.78
C ASN A 195 27.60 -6.16 5.18
N ALA A 196 28.11 -6.92 4.20
CA ALA A 196 27.31 -7.89 3.44
C ALA A 196 26.67 -9.00 4.30
N ASP A 197 27.33 -9.44 5.38
CA ASP A 197 26.79 -10.52 6.23
C ASP A 197 25.61 -10.05 7.07
N GLN A 198 25.67 -8.82 7.59
CA GLN A 198 24.52 -8.24 8.29
C GLN A 198 23.40 -7.88 7.31
N LEU A 199 23.73 -7.32 6.14
CA LEU A 199 22.74 -7.01 5.10
C LEU A 199 22.00 -8.26 4.64
N ALA A 200 22.71 -9.37 4.43
CA ALA A 200 22.13 -10.66 4.06
C ALA A 200 21.12 -11.17 5.09
N ARG A 201 21.39 -11.00 6.40
CA ARG A 201 20.49 -11.41 7.49
C ARG A 201 19.32 -10.47 7.67
N PHE A 202 19.56 -9.18 7.45
CA PHE A 202 18.57 -8.12 7.59
C PHE A 202 17.46 -8.23 6.53
N SER A 203 17.80 -8.58 5.30
CA SER A 203 16.84 -8.74 4.20
C SER A 203 16.08 -10.07 4.21
N VAL A 204 16.16 -10.87 5.29
CA VAL A 204 15.40 -12.13 5.44
C VAL A 204 14.10 -11.83 6.16
N VAL A 205 13.11 -11.32 5.44
CA VAL A 205 11.79 -11.08 6.06
C VAL A 205 10.68 -11.87 5.38
N ASP A 206 10.83 -12.40 4.15
CA ASP A 206 10.00 -13.52 3.70
C ASP A 206 10.62 -14.32 2.55
N ASP A 207 10.78 -15.63 2.78
CA ASP A 207 11.09 -16.76 1.89
C ASP A 207 12.24 -16.71 0.87
N ILE A 208 12.89 -15.57 0.62
CA ILE A 208 14.09 -15.52 -0.21
C ILE A 208 15.18 -14.77 0.54
N ALA A 209 16.05 -15.52 1.22
CA ALA A 209 17.19 -14.95 1.90
C ALA A 209 18.17 -14.36 0.89
N LEU A 210 18.44 -13.06 1.03
CA LEU A 210 19.52 -12.40 0.32
C LEU A 210 20.84 -13.04 0.77
N THR A 211 21.43 -13.89 -0.06
CA THR A 211 22.72 -14.53 0.28
C THR A 211 23.80 -13.46 0.49
N THR A 212 24.82 -13.73 1.31
CA THR A 212 25.99 -12.83 1.44
C THR A 212 26.58 -12.47 0.06
N ALA A 213 26.55 -13.40 -0.90
CA ALA A 213 27.02 -13.14 -2.26
C ALA A 213 26.16 -12.11 -2.99
N ASN A 214 24.83 -12.19 -2.89
CA ASN A 214 23.92 -11.19 -3.46
C ASN A 214 24.02 -9.86 -2.72
N ALA A 215 24.19 -9.86 -1.40
CA ALA A 215 24.44 -8.64 -0.61
C ALA A 215 25.73 -7.93 -1.04
N LYS A 216 26.82 -8.68 -1.30
CA LYS A 216 28.06 -8.11 -1.87
C LYS A 216 27.84 -7.50 -3.25
N LYS A 217 27.05 -8.14 -4.11
CA LYS A 217 26.72 -7.61 -5.44
C LYS A 217 25.93 -6.31 -5.32
N LEU A 218 24.89 -6.29 -4.48
CA LEU A 218 24.09 -5.10 -4.18
C LEU A 218 24.96 -3.94 -3.71
N ILE A 219 25.81 -4.15 -2.69
CA ILE A 219 26.77 -3.14 -2.20
C ILE A 219 27.67 -2.64 -3.33
N SER A 220 28.14 -3.54 -4.19
CA SER A 220 29.00 -3.16 -5.32
C SER A 220 28.25 -2.32 -6.35
N ILE A 221 26.98 -2.61 -6.62
CA ILE A 221 26.13 -1.81 -7.51
C ILE A 221 25.97 -0.40 -6.94
N TYR A 222 25.63 -0.26 -5.67
CA TYR A 222 25.55 1.04 -4.99
C TYR A 222 26.89 1.80 -5.05
N ALA A 223 28.01 1.12 -4.80
CA ALA A 223 29.34 1.75 -4.82
C ALA A 223 29.81 2.15 -6.23
N ILE A 224 29.29 1.52 -7.28
CA ILE A 224 29.55 1.90 -8.68
C ILE A 224 28.63 3.06 -9.10
N TYR A 225 27.38 3.04 -8.65
CA TYR A 225 26.37 4.03 -9.04
C TYR A 225 26.59 5.39 -8.37
N PHE A 226 26.98 5.41 -7.09
CA PHE A 226 27.20 6.63 -6.32
C PHE A 226 28.68 7.00 -6.24
N ASP A 227 29.02 8.25 -6.57
CA ASP A 227 30.39 8.77 -6.56
C ASP A 227 30.97 8.77 -5.14
N ASN A 228 30.11 9.01 -4.13
CA ASN A 228 30.48 8.95 -2.72
C ASN A 228 29.36 8.31 -1.89
N LEU A 229 29.21 7.00 -2.03
CA LEU A 229 28.21 6.21 -1.29
C LEU A 229 28.21 6.49 0.23
N LYS A 230 29.37 6.72 0.84
CA LYS A 230 29.49 6.98 2.29
C LYS A 230 28.85 8.29 2.75
N GLN A 231 28.66 9.24 1.84
CA GLN A 231 28.01 10.53 2.10
C GLN A 231 26.64 10.62 1.45
N ALA A 232 26.15 9.54 0.83
CA ALA A 232 24.83 9.53 0.26
C ALA A 232 23.78 9.68 1.37
N GLU A 233 22.80 10.54 1.12
CA GLU A 233 21.71 10.85 2.02
C GLU A 233 20.50 9.95 1.71
N LEU A 234 19.80 9.54 2.76
CA LEU A 234 18.49 8.89 2.64
C LEU A 234 17.41 9.96 2.77
N ILE A 235 16.51 10.01 1.79
CA ILE A 235 15.44 10.99 1.69
C ILE A 235 14.10 10.25 1.69
N TYR A 236 13.22 10.62 2.61
CA TYR A 236 11.86 10.09 2.65
C TYR A 236 11.00 10.78 1.58
N MET A 237 10.40 9.99 0.68
CA MET A 237 9.62 10.52 -0.45
C MET A 237 8.12 10.56 -0.19
N GLY A 238 7.64 9.81 0.80
CA GLY A 238 6.23 9.61 1.10
C GLY A 238 5.86 8.12 1.07
N GLY A 239 4.86 7.76 1.87
CA GLY A 239 4.42 6.39 2.08
C GLY A 239 5.56 5.44 2.46
N PHE A 240 5.80 4.43 1.63
CA PHE A 240 6.89 3.48 1.83
C PHE A 240 8.07 3.67 0.86
N GLN A 241 8.15 4.83 0.20
CA GLN A 241 9.16 5.11 -0.81
C GLN A 241 10.30 5.98 -0.27
N PHE A 242 11.52 5.60 -0.61
CA PHE A 242 12.75 6.25 -0.16
C PHE A 242 13.73 6.45 -1.32
N GLU A 243 14.43 7.58 -1.31
CA GLU A 243 15.48 7.91 -2.28
C GLU A 243 16.84 7.97 -1.58
N VAL A 244 17.85 7.37 -2.19
CA VAL A 244 19.26 7.58 -1.85
C VAL A 244 19.85 8.55 -2.86
N ARG A 245 20.48 9.62 -2.38
CA ARG A 245 21.09 10.65 -3.24
C ARG A 245 22.49 11.01 -2.79
N ASP A 246 23.44 11.13 -3.73
CA ASP A 246 24.78 11.65 -3.43
C ASP A 246 24.96 13.14 -3.79
N GLY A 247 26.14 13.69 -3.50
CA GLY A 247 26.47 15.08 -3.81
C GLY A 247 26.63 15.39 -5.30
N SER A 248 26.63 14.38 -6.16
CA SER A 248 26.67 14.50 -7.63
C SER A 248 25.28 14.42 -8.26
N ASP A 249 24.23 14.38 -7.44
CA ASP A 249 22.83 14.25 -7.84
C ASP A 249 22.48 12.90 -8.51
N ASN A 250 23.30 11.86 -8.29
CA ASN A 250 22.89 10.49 -8.59
C ASN A 250 21.77 10.11 -7.61
N ARG A 251 20.70 9.49 -8.11
CA ARG A 251 19.49 9.19 -7.31
C ARG A 251 19.01 7.78 -7.58
N HIS A 252 18.74 7.06 -6.52
CA HIS A 252 18.15 5.73 -6.61
C HIS A 252 16.99 5.60 -5.65
N THR A 253 15.89 5.03 -6.12
CA THR A 253 14.67 4.88 -5.35
C THR A 253 14.40 3.42 -5.07
N PHE A 254 14.01 3.13 -3.84
CA PHE A 254 13.55 1.82 -3.41
C PHE A 254 12.27 1.96 -2.57
N ARG A 255 11.58 0.85 -2.36
CA ARG A 255 10.32 0.81 -1.64
C ARG A 255 10.36 -0.22 -0.53
N ILE A 256 9.75 0.10 0.59
CA ILE A 256 9.45 -0.86 1.64
C ILE A 256 8.13 -1.56 1.26
N VAL A 257 8.13 -2.88 1.26
CA VAL A 257 6.93 -3.69 1.07
C VAL A 257 6.51 -4.27 2.40
N TYR A 258 5.23 -4.57 2.60
CA TYR A 258 4.73 -5.13 3.84
C TYR A 258 3.55 -6.08 3.58
N GLY A 259 3.34 -7.01 4.51
CA GLY A 259 2.30 -8.05 4.44
C GLY A 259 2.54 -9.09 5.53
N ASP A 260 1.51 -9.82 5.95
CA ASP A 260 1.62 -10.99 6.86
C ASP A 260 2.41 -10.77 8.17
N GLY A 261 2.43 -9.53 8.68
CA GLY A 261 3.15 -9.16 9.90
C GLY A 261 4.60 -8.77 9.68
N LEU A 262 5.02 -8.64 8.42
CA LEU A 262 6.41 -8.57 7.97
C LEU A 262 6.62 -7.34 7.07
N MET A 263 7.87 -6.87 6.99
CA MET A 263 8.30 -5.77 6.14
C MET A 263 9.55 -6.16 5.36
N GLY A 264 9.55 -5.92 4.06
CA GLY A 264 10.66 -6.19 3.15
C GLY A 264 11.10 -4.95 2.38
N ILE A 265 12.12 -5.12 1.54
CA ILE A 265 12.67 -4.06 0.70
C ILE A 265 12.63 -4.51 -0.76
N GLU A 266 11.89 -3.75 -1.56
CA GLU A 266 11.91 -3.83 -3.01
C GLU A 266 12.90 -2.79 -3.55
N ASP A 267 14.03 -3.28 -4.05
CA ASP A 267 15.10 -2.46 -4.60
C ASP A 267 15.48 -3.00 -5.99
N SER A 268 15.43 -2.15 -7.01
CA SER A 268 15.80 -2.55 -8.38
C SER A 268 17.30 -2.81 -8.57
N PHE A 269 18.16 -2.35 -7.65
CA PHE A 269 19.57 -2.75 -7.57
C PHE A 269 19.76 -4.12 -6.92
N ALA A 270 18.74 -4.65 -6.23
CA ALA A 270 18.81 -6.00 -5.69
C ALA A 270 18.96 -7.00 -6.84
N PRO A 271 19.98 -7.88 -6.82
CA PRO A 271 20.12 -8.91 -7.84
C PRO A 271 18.89 -9.81 -7.84
N ALA A 272 18.41 -10.20 -9.03
CA ALA A 272 17.38 -11.21 -9.15
C ALA A 272 17.78 -12.43 -8.31
N MET A 273 16.93 -12.79 -7.36
CA MET A 273 17.20 -13.90 -6.49
C MET A 273 16.96 -15.17 -7.30
N THR A 274 17.99 -15.98 -7.51
CA THR A 274 17.81 -17.35 -7.99
C THR A 274 17.02 -18.11 -6.94
N THR A 275 15.77 -18.42 -7.24
CA THR A 275 15.00 -19.45 -6.55
C THR A 275 15.82 -20.74 -6.57
N LEU A 276 16.18 -21.24 -5.38
CA LEU A 276 16.84 -22.53 -5.21
C LEU A 276 15.86 -23.67 -5.48
#